data_AF-A0A3D4FST1-F1
#
_entry.id   AF-A0A3D4FST1-F1
#
_cell.length_a   1.000
_cell.length_b   1.000
_cell.length_c   1.000
_cell.angle_alpha   90.00
_cell.angle_beta   90.00
_cell.angle_gamma   90.00
#
_symmetry.space_group_name_H-M   'P 1'
#
loop_
_entity.id
_entity.type
_entity.pdbx_description
1 polymer ?
#
loop_
_entity_poly.entity_id
_entity_poly.type
_entity_poly.pdbx_seq_one_letter_code
_entity_poly.pdbx_strand_id
1 'polypeptide(L)'
;MQMRLTFITLVLTYGLALSVEAQSLDYRPPRGPDGNPDLNGIWQALNTAHWDVEPHGAAPSVSRELGALSAVPGGLGVVDRGAIPYSSEALARRNENRADRLALDPAVKCYLPGVPRGMYMPFPFQIVQSQEHIMILHEFAGAVRTVYMADQMPAPADSWMGWSNGSWEGDTLVIDTTGFNGMTWLDQSGNFHSEALHVVERITRRSPETLWYEVTLEDPNVYTEPWTMSMPLYRRVEPNAQLLEFRCVEFVEDLIYGHLRKQPQ
;
A
#
# COMPACT_ATOMS: atom_id res chain seq x y z
N MET A 1 4.33 33.26 76.55
CA MET A 1 3.93 31.85 76.42
C MET A 1 3.14 31.71 75.13
N GLN A 2 3.52 30.73 74.30
CA GLN A 2 3.03 30.41 72.94
C GLN A 2 3.47 31.31 71.78
N MET A 3 4.62 30.91 71.22
CA MET A 3 5.15 31.28 69.91
C MET A 3 4.38 30.50 68.83
N ARG A 4 3.67 31.19 67.93
CA ARG A 4 3.03 30.57 66.76
C ARG A 4 3.99 30.67 65.58
N LEU A 5 4.58 29.54 65.18
CA LEU A 5 5.32 29.41 63.92
C LEU A 5 4.33 29.23 62.76
N THR A 6 4.38 30.14 61.80
CA THR A 6 3.69 30.01 60.51
C THR A 6 4.59 29.19 59.59
N PHE A 7 4.21 27.95 59.28
CA PHE A 7 4.86 27.15 58.24
C PHE A 7 4.32 27.57 56.87
N ILE A 8 5.19 28.16 56.03
CA ILE A 8 4.93 28.36 54.61
C ILE A 8 5.46 27.11 53.89
N THR A 9 4.55 26.29 53.37
CA THR A 9 4.90 25.12 52.57
C THR A 9 5.26 25.57 51.16
N LEU A 10 6.54 25.55 50.81
CA LEU A 10 7.04 25.80 49.46
C LEU A 10 6.83 24.53 48.62
N VAL A 11 5.85 24.54 47.71
CA VAL A 11 5.65 23.44 46.75
C VAL A 11 6.63 23.66 45.59
N LEU A 12 7.75 22.93 45.60
CA LEU A 12 8.64 22.81 44.45
C LEU A 12 8.00 21.88 43.41
N THR A 13 7.41 22.47 42.38
CA THR A 13 7.03 21.75 41.16
C THR A 13 8.29 21.39 40.38
N TYR A 14 8.74 20.15 40.50
CA TYR A 14 9.69 19.55 39.57
C TYR A 14 9.00 19.37 38.20
N GLY A 15 9.29 20.28 37.26
CA GLY A 15 8.95 20.08 35.86
C GLY A 15 9.83 18.98 35.28
N LEU A 16 9.29 17.76 35.19
CA LEU A 16 9.85 16.72 34.33
C LEU A 16 9.66 17.19 32.88
N ALA A 17 10.67 17.84 32.33
CA ALA A 17 10.78 18.06 30.90
C ALA A 17 10.97 16.70 30.22
N LEU A 18 9.86 16.10 29.78
CA LEU A 18 9.91 15.03 28.79
C LEU A 18 10.43 15.67 27.51
N SER A 19 11.72 15.49 27.23
CA SER A 19 12.26 15.71 25.90
C SER A 19 11.54 14.74 24.97
N VAL A 20 10.55 15.26 24.26
CA VAL A 20 10.03 14.62 23.05
C VAL A 20 11.18 14.69 22.05
N GLU A 21 11.88 13.57 21.86
CA GLU A 21 12.74 13.40 20.70
C GLU A 21 11.82 13.44 19.48
N ALA A 22 11.64 14.65 18.92
CA ALA A 22 11.16 14.80 17.57
C ALA A 22 12.11 14.01 16.67
N GLN A 23 11.60 12.98 16.00
CA GLN A 23 12.37 12.28 14.96
C GLN A 23 12.91 13.35 13.99
N SER A 24 14.23 13.45 13.92
CA SER A 24 14.91 14.54 13.23
C SER A 24 14.56 14.55 11.75
N LEU A 25 14.22 15.72 11.21
CA LEU A 25 14.21 16.02 9.77
C LEU A 25 15.59 15.84 9.10
N ASP A 26 16.63 15.47 9.85
CA ASP A 26 18.03 15.33 9.42
C ASP A 26 18.45 13.89 9.04
N TYR A 27 17.51 12.94 8.96
CA TYR A 27 17.88 11.59 8.52
C TYR A 27 18.42 11.61 7.09
N ARG A 28 19.65 11.13 6.91
CA ARG A 28 20.28 10.93 5.61
C ARG A 28 20.29 9.44 5.29
N PRO A 29 19.57 8.98 4.25
CA PRO A 29 19.57 7.57 3.91
C PRO A 29 20.97 7.12 3.45
N PRO A 30 21.35 5.86 3.74
CA PRO A 30 22.50 5.24 3.08
C PRO A 30 22.40 5.38 1.57
N ARG A 31 23.55 5.49 0.89
CA ARG A 31 23.59 5.68 -0.57
C ARG A 31 24.03 4.41 -1.27
N GLY A 32 23.44 4.15 -2.43
CA GLY A 32 23.88 3.14 -3.36
C GLY A 32 25.14 3.57 -4.15
N PRO A 33 25.67 2.68 -5.00
CA PRO A 33 26.85 2.97 -5.83
C PRO A 33 26.70 4.15 -6.79
N ASP A 34 25.47 4.49 -7.15
CA ASP A 34 25.09 5.61 -8.01
C ASP A 34 24.86 6.93 -7.24
N GLY A 35 25.04 6.92 -5.91
CA GLY A 35 24.85 8.09 -5.04
C GLY A 35 23.39 8.38 -4.67
N ASN A 36 22.44 7.61 -5.18
CA ASN A 36 21.02 7.71 -4.81
C ASN A 36 20.75 7.00 -3.47
N PRO A 37 19.64 7.33 -2.78
CA PRO A 37 19.22 6.58 -1.59
C PRO A 37 19.13 5.08 -1.86
N ASP A 38 19.64 4.28 -0.94
CA ASP A 38 19.47 2.84 -0.93
C ASP A 38 18.07 2.49 -0.40
N LEU A 39 17.22 1.91 -1.25
CA LEU A 39 15.88 1.44 -0.89
C LEU A 39 15.82 -0.08 -0.71
N ASN A 40 16.93 -0.80 -0.89
CA ASN A 40 16.96 -2.26 -0.80
C ASN A 40 16.44 -2.74 0.56
N GLY A 41 15.59 -3.76 0.53
CA GLY A 41 15.02 -4.36 1.72
C GLY A 41 13.67 -5.01 1.45
N ILE A 42 13.17 -5.69 2.48
CA ILE A 42 11.82 -6.26 2.50
C ILE A 42 10.95 -5.31 3.31
N TRP A 43 9.87 -4.84 2.71
CA TRP A 43 8.99 -3.81 3.23
C TRP A 43 7.56 -4.31 3.27
N GLN A 44 6.76 -3.76 4.18
CA GLN A 44 5.35 -4.13 4.33
C GLN A 44 4.54 -2.96 4.88
N ALA A 45 3.33 -2.77 4.36
CA ALA A 45 2.36 -1.88 4.99
C ALA A 45 1.78 -2.55 6.24
N LEU A 46 1.73 -1.81 7.35
CA LEU A 46 1.13 -2.26 8.61
C LEU A 46 -0.07 -1.37 8.95
N ASN A 47 -1.10 -1.42 8.09
CA ASN A 47 -2.31 -0.62 8.20
C ASN A 47 -3.54 -1.39 7.67
N THR A 48 -4.66 -0.70 7.49
CA THR A 48 -5.93 -1.30 7.02
C THR A 48 -6.27 -0.99 5.57
N ALA A 49 -5.34 -0.42 4.78
CA ALA A 49 -5.57 -0.02 3.39
C ALA A 49 -5.94 -1.19 2.47
N HIS A 50 -5.53 -2.41 2.82
CA HIS A 50 -5.95 -3.62 2.12
C HIS A 50 -7.47 -3.82 2.10
N TRP A 51 -8.16 -3.44 3.18
CA TRP A 51 -9.60 -3.62 3.32
C TRP A 51 -10.37 -2.47 2.69
N ASP A 52 -9.98 -1.22 2.97
CA ASP A 52 -10.48 -0.01 2.34
C ASP A 52 -9.42 1.09 2.50
N VAL A 53 -9.07 1.78 1.42
CA VAL A 53 -8.16 2.93 1.48
C VAL A 53 -8.83 4.17 2.07
N GLU A 54 -10.16 4.26 2.04
CA GLU A 54 -10.94 5.30 2.71
C GLU A 54 -11.10 4.99 4.23
N PRO A 55 -11.40 5.98 5.08
CA PRO A 55 -11.75 5.74 6.47
C PRO A 55 -12.99 4.85 6.58
N HIS A 56 -12.94 3.84 7.46
CA HIS A 56 -13.99 2.84 7.58
C HIS A 56 -14.12 2.29 9.01
N GLY A 57 -15.34 1.95 9.39
CA GLY A 57 -15.61 1.23 10.64
C GLY A 57 -15.33 -0.26 10.51
N ALA A 58 -15.18 -0.93 11.64
CA ALA A 58 -15.13 -2.39 11.66
C ALA A 58 -16.43 -2.98 11.11
N ALA A 59 -16.33 -4.06 10.35
CA ALA A 59 -17.47 -4.68 9.66
C ALA A 59 -17.44 -6.22 9.80
N PRO A 60 -18.60 -6.90 9.69
CA PRO A 60 -18.64 -8.35 9.69
C PRO A 60 -17.93 -8.94 8.47
N SER A 61 -17.61 -10.23 8.53
CA SER A 61 -16.97 -10.91 7.40
C SER A 61 -17.84 -10.96 6.17
N VAL A 62 -17.16 -10.99 5.02
CA VAL A 62 -17.72 -11.31 3.71
C VAL A 62 -18.25 -12.75 3.60
N SER A 63 -17.74 -13.67 4.41
CA SER A 63 -18.24 -15.04 4.54
C SER A 63 -18.70 -15.28 5.97
N ARG A 64 -19.95 -15.66 6.13
CA ARG A 64 -20.55 -15.94 7.43
C ARG A 64 -19.79 -17.04 8.17
N GLU A 65 -19.30 -18.03 7.43
CA GLU A 65 -18.59 -19.21 7.92
C GLU A 65 -17.23 -18.86 8.53
N LEU A 66 -16.58 -17.82 8.02
CA LEU A 66 -15.26 -17.39 8.51
C LEU A 66 -15.34 -16.52 9.77
N GLY A 67 -16.50 -15.91 10.06
CA GLY A 67 -16.71 -15.10 11.26
C GLY A 67 -15.63 -14.03 11.45
N ALA A 68 -14.99 -13.98 12.64
CA ALA A 68 -13.95 -12.98 12.92
C ALA A 68 -12.67 -13.14 12.08
N LEU A 69 -12.40 -14.32 11.51
CA LEU A 69 -11.17 -14.59 10.74
C LEU A 69 -11.11 -13.80 9.43
N SER A 70 -12.25 -13.37 8.90
CA SER A 70 -12.37 -12.58 7.68
C SER A 70 -13.20 -11.30 7.93
N ALA A 71 -13.31 -10.87 9.19
CA ALA A 71 -13.91 -9.58 9.53
C ALA A 71 -13.03 -8.42 9.02
N VAL A 72 -13.66 -7.27 8.83
CA VAL A 72 -12.98 -6.05 8.41
C VAL A 72 -12.61 -5.23 9.65
N PRO A 73 -11.33 -4.95 9.93
CA PRO A 73 -10.94 -4.04 11.01
C PRO A 73 -11.35 -2.59 10.67
N GLY A 74 -11.50 -1.75 11.68
CA GLY A 74 -11.68 -0.31 11.45
C GLY A 74 -10.37 0.37 11.09
N GLY A 75 -10.43 1.38 10.24
CA GLY A 75 -9.27 2.07 9.68
C GLY A 75 -9.46 3.58 9.60
N LEU A 76 -8.38 4.32 9.82
CA LEU A 76 -8.37 5.78 9.63
C LEU A 76 -8.37 6.21 8.16
N GLY A 77 -8.17 5.26 7.23
CA GLY A 77 -7.92 5.55 5.82
C GLY A 77 -6.50 6.05 5.57
N VAL A 78 -6.11 6.03 4.30
CA VAL A 78 -4.81 6.53 3.79
C VAL A 78 -4.99 7.60 2.72
N VAL A 79 -6.22 7.86 2.27
CA VAL A 79 -6.54 8.94 1.33
C VAL A 79 -6.44 10.30 2.05
N ASP A 80 -5.65 11.23 1.51
CA ASP A 80 -5.30 12.47 2.20
C ASP A 80 -6.52 13.37 2.52
N ARG A 81 -7.52 13.39 1.63
CA ARG A 81 -8.80 14.11 1.83
C ARG A 81 -9.89 13.24 2.43
N GLY A 82 -9.57 12.00 2.82
CA GLY A 82 -10.49 11.04 3.42
C GLY A 82 -11.54 10.44 2.48
N ALA A 83 -11.59 10.86 1.21
CA ALA A 83 -12.53 10.30 0.24
C ALA A 83 -11.96 10.34 -1.18
N ILE A 84 -12.31 9.34 -1.98
CA ILE A 84 -11.98 9.25 -3.40
C ILE A 84 -13.00 10.06 -4.21
N PRO A 85 -12.56 10.99 -5.10
CA PRO A 85 -13.45 11.86 -5.85
C PRO A 85 -14.06 11.15 -7.07
N TYR A 86 -14.96 10.20 -6.86
CA TYR A 86 -15.63 9.47 -7.94
C TYR A 86 -16.61 10.34 -8.73
N SER A 87 -16.76 10.06 -10.03
CA SER A 87 -17.99 10.43 -10.76
C SER A 87 -19.21 9.72 -10.17
N SER A 88 -20.43 10.21 -10.41
CA SER A 88 -21.64 9.57 -9.88
C SER A 88 -21.84 8.14 -10.39
N GLU A 89 -21.50 7.89 -11.66
CA GLU A 89 -21.56 6.55 -12.27
C GLU A 89 -20.50 5.62 -11.69
N ALA A 90 -19.26 6.11 -11.55
CA ALA A 90 -18.18 5.32 -10.97
C ALA A 90 -18.45 4.98 -9.50
N LEU A 91 -19.03 5.90 -8.72
CA LEU A 91 -19.43 5.61 -7.34
C LEU A 91 -20.49 4.50 -7.27
N ALA A 92 -21.46 4.50 -8.20
CA ALA A 92 -22.46 3.42 -8.29
C ALA A 92 -21.79 2.08 -8.61
N ARG A 93 -20.88 2.05 -9.60
CA ARG A 93 -20.10 0.85 -9.93
C ARG A 93 -19.27 0.36 -8.74
N ARG A 94 -18.60 1.26 -8.00
CA ARG A 94 -17.84 0.92 -6.78
C ARG A 94 -18.75 0.23 -5.76
N ASN A 95 -19.96 0.73 -5.56
CA ASN A 95 -20.90 0.13 -4.60
C ASN A 95 -21.40 -1.25 -5.06
N GLU A 96 -21.62 -1.45 -6.36
CA GLU A 96 -21.91 -2.77 -6.94
C GLU A 96 -20.74 -3.74 -6.72
N ASN A 97 -19.52 -3.31 -7.02
CA ASN A 97 -18.28 -4.05 -6.77
C ASN A 97 -18.17 -4.46 -5.30
N ARG A 98 -18.40 -3.52 -4.37
CA ARG A 98 -18.35 -3.77 -2.92
C ARG A 98 -19.39 -4.80 -2.48
N ALA A 99 -20.59 -4.77 -3.05
CA ALA A 99 -21.67 -5.68 -2.71
C ALA A 99 -21.38 -7.13 -3.13
N ASP A 100 -20.67 -7.33 -4.25
CA ASP A 100 -20.33 -8.66 -4.79
C ASP A 100 -18.81 -8.91 -4.87
N ARG A 101 -18.07 -8.33 -3.93
CA ARG A 101 -16.60 -8.35 -3.91
C ARG A 101 -15.97 -9.75 -3.87
N LEU A 102 -16.67 -10.75 -3.32
CA LEU A 102 -16.18 -12.13 -3.35
C LEU A 102 -16.14 -12.72 -4.76
N ALA A 103 -17.09 -12.35 -5.63
CA ALA A 103 -17.12 -12.82 -7.01
C ALA A 103 -16.28 -11.94 -7.94
N LEU A 104 -16.22 -10.64 -7.63
CA LEU A 104 -15.71 -9.60 -8.53
C LEU A 104 -14.27 -9.16 -8.25
N ASP A 105 -13.77 -9.22 -7.01
CA ASP A 105 -12.38 -8.80 -6.72
C ASP A 105 -11.39 -9.77 -7.41
N PRO A 106 -10.55 -9.30 -8.35
CA PRO A 106 -9.60 -10.14 -9.07
C PRO A 106 -8.60 -10.85 -8.14
N ALA A 107 -8.25 -10.23 -7.01
CA ALA A 107 -7.30 -10.80 -6.06
C ALA A 107 -7.84 -12.08 -5.39
N VAL A 108 -9.17 -12.25 -5.30
CA VAL A 108 -9.79 -13.49 -4.81
C VAL A 108 -9.44 -14.68 -5.73
N LYS A 109 -9.19 -14.42 -7.01
CA LYS A 109 -8.77 -15.42 -8.01
C LYS A 109 -7.24 -15.46 -8.20
N CYS A 110 -6.48 -14.86 -7.29
CA CYS A 110 -5.03 -14.76 -7.35
C CYS A 110 -4.50 -14.05 -8.63
N TYR A 111 -5.31 -13.18 -9.25
CA TYR A 111 -4.77 -12.30 -10.28
C TYR A 111 -3.86 -11.23 -9.66
N LEU A 112 -2.92 -10.72 -10.48
CA LEU A 112 -1.94 -9.73 -10.02
C LEU A 112 -2.65 -8.48 -9.46
N PRO A 113 -2.15 -7.90 -8.36
CA PRO A 113 -2.90 -6.88 -7.62
C PRO A 113 -2.89 -5.50 -8.28
N GLY A 114 -1.99 -5.27 -9.22
CA GLY A 114 -1.77 -3.97 -9.84
C GLY A 114 -1.06 -2.97 -8.92
N VAL A 115 -0.98 -1.74 -9.41
CA VAL A 115 -0.36 -0.60 -8.72
C VAL A 115 -1.48 0.41 -8.42
N PRO A 116 -1.56 0.96 -7.20
CA PRO A 116 -0.64 0.77 -6.07
C PRO A 116 -0.96 -0.39 -5.11
N ARG A 117 -2.04 -1.17 -5.32
CA ARG A 117 -2.51 -2.19 -4.36
C ARG A 117 -1.42 -3.14 -3.87
N GLY A 118 -0.53 -3.59 -4.75
CA GLY A 118 0.58 -4.49 -4.39
C GLY A 118 1.50 -3.96 -3.28
N MET A 119 1.56 -2.65 -3.05
CA MET A 119 2.42 -2.02 -2.04
C MET A 119 1.83 -2.05 -0.62
N TYR A 120 0.52 -2.32 -0.48
CA TYR A 120 -0.18 -2.29 0.81
C TYR A 120 -1.11 -3.48 1.06
N MET A 121 -0.91 -4.57 0.33
CA MET A 121 -1.48 -5.86 0.72
C MET A 121 -0.83 -6.34 2.04
N PRO A 122 -1.48 -7.24 2.81
CA PRO A 122 -0.94 -7.81 4.04
C PRO A 122 0.16 -8.85 3.77
N PHE A 123 0.95 -8.63 2.72
CA PHE A 123 2.08 -9.43 2.28
C PHE A 123 3.28 -8.49 2.11
N PRO A 124 4.49 -8.90 2.50
CA PRO A 124 5.68 -8.12 2.23
C PRO A 124 5.98 -8.05 0.72
N PHE A 125 6.81 -7.07 0.36
CA PHE A 125 7.46 -6.99 -0.94
C PHE A 125 8.93 -6.63 -0.75
N GLN A 126 9.77 -6.99 -1.72
CA GLN A 126 11.20 -6.72 -1.69
C GLN A 126 11.58 -5.75 -2.79
N ILE A 127 12.34 -4.71 -2.43
CA ILE A 127 12.99 -3.83 -3.39
C ILE A 127 14.40 -4.36 -3.64
N VAL A 128 14.73 -4.57 -4.91
CA VAL A 128 16.08 -4.87 -5.41
C VAL A 128 16.47 -3.76 -6.37
N GLN A 129 17.42 -2.93 -5.96
CA GLN A 129 17.83 -1.73 -6.67
C GLN A 129 19.16 -1.96 -7.40
N SER A 130 19.15 -1.69 -8.71
CA SER A 130 20.34 -1.53 -9.54
C SER A 130 20.37 -0.11 -10.12
N GLN A 131 21.41 0.22 -10.90
CA GLN A 131 21.55 1.54 -11.50
C GLN A 131 20.57 1.76 -12.66
N GLU A 132 20.26 0.71 -13.42
CA GLU A 132 19.41 0.78 -14.62
C GLU A 132 17.96 0.42 -14.33
N HIS A 133 17.74 -0.47 -13.35
CA HIS A 133 16.43 -1.01 -13.01
C HIS A 133 16.24 -1.11 -11.50
N ILE A 134 15.03 -0.83 -11.03
CA ILE A 134 14.59 -1.19 -9.68
C ILE A 134 13.50 -2.23 -9.82
N MET A 135 13.67 -3.39 -9.18
CA MET A 135 12.68 -4.44 -9.17
C MET A 135 11.94 -4.43 -7.84
N ILE A 136 10.62 -4.51 -7.90
CA ILE A 136 9.74 -4.69 -6.73
C ILE A 136 9.11 -6.07 -6.87
N LEU A 137 9.48 -6.98 -5.97
CA LEU A 137 8.99 -8.35 -5.93
C LEU A 137 7.94 -8.45 -4.83
N HIS A 138 6.71 -8.79 -5.18
CA HIS A 138 5.62 -8.96 -4.22
C HIS A 138 5.46 -10.43 -3.86
N GLU A 139 5.28 -10.73 -2.58
CA GLU A 139 5.01 -12.10 -2.12
C GLU A 139 3.68 -12.61 -2.69
N PHE A 140 2.64 -11.76 -2.73
CA PHE A 140 1.34 -12.10 -3.30
C PHE A 140 1.40 -12.34 -4.82
N ALA A 141 0.91 -13.52 -5.24
CA ALA A 141 0.85 -13.95 -6.64
C ALA A 141 2.21 -13.98 -7.38
N GLY A 142 3.32 -13.86 -6.66
CA GLY A 142 4.66 -13.75 -7.24
C GLY A 142 4.81 -12.57 -8.20
N ALA A 143 4.07 -11.47 -8.00
CA ALA A 143 4.10 -10.33 -8.90
C ALA A 143 5.50 -9.70 -8.91
N VAL A 144 6.06 -9.48 -10.10
CA VAL A 144 7.34 -8.78 -10.27
C VAL A 144 7.09 -7.54 -11.10
N ARG A 145 7.47 -6.38 -10.56
CA ARG A 145 7.39 -5.09 -11.22
C ARG A 145 8.80 -4.57 -11.46
N THR A 146 9.07 -4.18 -12.71
CA THR A 146 10.33 -3.53 -13.10
C THR A 146 10.08 -2.04 -13.28
N VAL A 147 10.91 -1.23 -12.62
CA VAL A 147 10.97 0.22 -12.78
C VAL A 147 12.20 0.54 -13.61
N TYR A 148 12.01 1.10 -14.80
CA TYR A 148 13.07 1.46 -15.73
C TYR A 148 13.64 2.84 -15.37
N MET A 149 14.91 2.89 -14.98
CA MET A 149 15.57 4.12 -14.53
C MET A 149 16.33 4.86 -15.64
N ALA A 150 16.89 4.11 -16.60
CA ALA A 150 17.70 4.66 -17.70
C ALA A 150 16.93 4.72 -19.03
N ASP A 151 16.43 3.57 -19.50
CA ASP A 151 15.75 3.45 -20.79
C ASP A 151 14.23 3.58 -20.63
N GLN A 152 13.79 4.78 -20.26
CA GLN A 152 12.37 5.07 -20.12
C GLN A 152 11.68 5.04 -21.49
N MET A 153 10.54 4.36 -21.56
CA MET A 153 9.73 4.29 -22.77
C MET A 153 8.23 4.19 -22.45
N PRO A 154 7.35 4.49 -23.40
CA PRO A 154 5.92 4.23 -23.23
C PRO A 154 5.65 2.73 -23.02
N ALA A 155 4.52 2.43 -22.37
CA ALA A 155 4.08 1.05 -22.20
C ALA A 155 3.98 0.33 -23.56
N PRO A 156 4.65 -0.82 -23.76
CA PRO A 156 4.59 -1.55 -25.01
C PRO A 156 3.26 -2.30 -25.19
N ALA A 157 2.57 -2.61 -24.09
CA ALA A 157 1.25 -3.22 -24.04
C ALA A 157 0.61 -2.99 -22.67
N ASP A 158 -0.71 -3.08 -22.60
CA ASP A 158 -1.43 -2.98 -21.33
C ASP A 158 -1.20 -4.23 -20.48
N SER A 159 -0.96 -4.03 -19.17
CA SER A 159 -0.67 -5.11 -18.23
C SER A 159 -1.38 -4.92 -16.89
N TRP A 160 -1.37 -5.95 -16.05
CA TRP A 160 -1.92 -5.88 -14.71
C TRP A 160 -1.16 -4.90 -13.81
N MET A 161 0.17 -4.83 -13.97
CA MET A 161 1.06 -4.02 -13.12
C MET A 161 1.44 -2.68 -13.77
N GLY A 162 0.92 -2.39 -14.95
CA GLY A 162 1.32 -1.24 -15.77
C GLY A 162 2.75 -1.35 -16.29
N TRP A 163 3.28 -0.21 -16.76
CA TRP A 163 4.66 -0.01 -17.18
C TRP A 163 5.24 1.18 -16.42
N SER A 164 6.36 0.97 -15.72
CA SER A 164 6.88 1.92 -14.73
C SER A 164 8.20 2.52 -15.15
N ASN A 165 8.23 3.84 -15.30
CA ASN A 165 9.43 4.63 -15.55
C ASN A 165 9.82 5.38 -14.27
N GLY A 166 11.07 5.28 -13.85
CA GLY A 166 11.55 5.83 -12.59
C GLY A 166 12.56 6.95 -12.77
N SER A 167 12.54 7.93 -11.86
CA SER A 167 13.52 9.01 -11.76
C SER A 167 13.78 9.37 -10.29
N TRP A 168 14.85 10.12 -10.03
CA TRP A 168 15.16 10.61 -8.69
C TRP A 168 14.91 12.11 -8.59
N GLU A 169 14.17 12.51 -7.56
CA GLU A 169 14.00 13.90 -7.15
C GLU A 169 14.64 14.09 -5.76
N GLY A 170 15.92 14.46 -5.75
CA GLY A 170 16.71 14.49 -4.53
C GLY A 170 16.81 13.10 -3.89
N ASP A 171 16.18 12.91 -2.73
CA ASP A 171 16.19 11.66 -1.97
C ASP A 171 14.92 10.81 -2.17
N THR A 172 14.11 11.14 -3.17
CA THR A 172 12.83 10.48 -3.44
C THR A 172 12.88 9.80 -4.79
N LEU A 173 12.57 8.51 -4.81
CA LEU A 173 12.30 7.78 -6.04
C LEU A 173 10.89 8.16 -6.51
N VAL A 174 10.79 8.71 -7.71
CA VAL A 174 9.52 9.00 -8.38
C VAL A 174 9.30 7.95 -9.45
N ILE A 175 8.12 7.33 -9.46
CA ILE A 175 7.76 6.29 -10.42
C ILE A 175 6.47 6.71 -11.13
N ASP A 176 6.57 6.90 -12.44
CA ASP A 176 5.44 7.19 -13.33
C ASP A 176 4.99 5.90 -14.01
N THR A 177 3.72 5.52 -13.82
CA THR A 177 3.17 4.27 -14.35
C THR A 177 1.90 4.49 -15.16
N THR A 178 1.88 3.91 -16.35
CA THR A 178 0.75 3.89 -17.32
C THR A 178 0.60 2.49 -17.92
N GLY A 179 -0.33 2.31 -18.88
CA GLY A 179 -0.48 1.04 -19.61
C GLY A 179 -1.11 -0.06 -18.76
N PHE A 180 -2.17 0.27 -18.03
CA PHE A 180 -2.92 -0.69 -17.23
C PHE A 180 -4.01 -1.35 -18.07
N ASN A 181 -4.33 -2.62 -17.79
CA ASN A 181 -5.41 -3.32 -18.47
C ASN A 181 -6.82 -3.06 -17.89
N GLY A 182 -6.94 -2.19 -16.88
CA GLY A 182 -8.21 -1.84 -16.23
C GLY A 182 -8.89 -2.96 -15.43
N MET A 183 -8.21 -4.10 -15.21
CA MET A 183 -8.83 -5.25 -14.54
C MET A 183 -8.59 -5.29 -13.04
N THR A 184 -7.71 -4.45 -12.48
CA THR A 184 -7.33 -4.47 -11.06
C THR A 184 -8.19 -3.54 -10.20
N TRP A 185 -8.27 -3.87 -8.91
CA TRP A 185 -8.88 -3.03 -7.88
C TRP A 185 -7.80 -2.45 -6.97
N LEU A 186 -8.13 -1.39 -6.25
CA LEU A 186 -7.26 -0.75 -5.27
C LEU A 186 -7.32 -1.48 -3.91
N ASP A 187 -8.46 -2.05 -3.53
CA ASP A 187 -8.64 -2.74 -2.24
C ASP A 187 -9.80 -3.74 -2.27
N GLN A 188 -10.13 -4.34 -1.12
CA GLN A 188 -11.30 -5.22 -0.97
C GLN A 188 -12.63 -4.47 -0.86
N SER A 189 -12.66 -3.16 -1.06
CA SER A 189 -13.83 -2.32 -0.88
C SER A 189 -14.47 -1.88 -2.20
N GLY A 190 -14.05 -2.48 -3.31
CA GLY A 190 -14.61 -2.27 -4.64
C GLY A 190 -14.03 -1.06 -5.36
N ASN A 191 -13.07 -0.36 -4.74
CA ASN A 191 -12.41 0.80 -5.33
C ASN A 191 -11.61 0.33 -6.56
N PHE A 192 -11.91 0.90 -7.73
CA PHE A 192 -11.43 0.42 -9.02
C PHE A 192 -10.95 1.59 -9.89
N HIS A 193 -10.32 1.26 -11.01
CA HIS A 193 -9.90 2.18 -12.05
C HIS A 193 -10.14 1.57 -13.44
N SER A 194 -10.00 2.37 -14.49
CA SER A 194 -10.01 1.95 -15.89
C SER A 194 -8.59 1.75 -16.43
N GLU A 195 -8.47 1.42 -17.71
CA GLU A 195 -7.22 1.38 -18.46
C GLU A 195 -6.55 2.76 -18.60
N ALA A 196 -7.32 3.85 -18.42
CA ALA A 196 -6.81 5.23 -18.49
C ALA A 196 -6.11 5.69 -17.20
N LEU A 197 -5.93 4.79 -16.22
CA LEU A 197 -5.23 5.11 -14.98
C LEU A 197 -3.78 5.57 -15.26
N HIS A 198 -3.41 6.70 -14.67
CA HIS A 198 -2.05 7.16 -14.51
C HIS A 198 -1.72 7.22 -13.03
N VAL A 199 -0.58 6.63 -12.65
CA VAL A 199 -0.12 6.57 -11.27
C VAL A 199 1.25 7.19 -11.15
N VAL A 200 1.39 8.16 -10.25
CA VAL A 200 2.68 8.73 -9.87
C VAL A 200 2.95 8.38 -8.41
N GLU A 201 3.93 7.54 -8.18
CA GLU A 201 4.39 7.15 -6.84
C GLU A 201 5.65 7.90 -6.45
N ARG A 202 5.77 8.17 -5.15
CA ARG A 202 6.95 8.78 -4.53
C ARG A 202 7.33 7.93 -3.33
N ILE A 203 8.56 7.42 -3.34
CA ILE A 203 9.11 6.58 -2.26
C ILE A 203 10.31 7.32 -1.65
N THR A 204 10.18 7.70 -0.39
CA THR A 204 11.23 8.40 0.35
C THR A 204 11.63 7.58 1.58
N ARG A 205 12.92 7.30 1.75
CA ARG A 205 13.42 6.63 2.96
C ARG A 205 13.50 7.63 4.12
N ARG A 206 12.61 7.49 5.12
CA ARG A 206 12.50 8.43 6.25
C ARG A 206 13.29 7.99 7.48
N SER A 207 13.64 6.71 7.58
CA SER A 207 14.50 6.18 8.63
C SER A 207 15.21 4.90 8.15
N PRO A 208 16.06 4.26 8.99
CA PRO A 208 16.60 2.95 8.67
C PRO A 208 15.50 1.92 8.37
N GLU A 209 14.35 2.02 9.06
CA GLU A 209 13.31 0.98 9.09
C GLU A 209 11.96 1.43 8.50
N THR A 210 11.89 2.64 7.91
CA THR A 210 10.65 3.15 7.31
C THR A 210 10.88 3.84 5.97
N LEU A 211 10.02 3.49 5.02
CA LEU A 211 9.76 4.30 3.83
C LEU A 211 8.47 5.09 4.04
N TRP A 212 8.41 6.27 3.45
CA TRP A 212 7.18 6.99 3.21
C TRP A 212 6.78 6.78 1.76
N TYR A 213 5.55 6.33 1.56
CA TYR A 213 4.97 6.06 0.25
C TYR A 213 3.83 7.03 0.02
N GLU A 214 3.92 7.81 -1.04
CA GLU A 214 2.88 8.71 -1.50
C GLU A 214 2.54 8.32 -2.93
N VAL A 215 1.26 8.32 -3.26
CA VAL A 215 0.81 7.97 -4.59
C VAL A 215 -0.35 8.85 -5.01
N THR A 216 -0.22 9.44 -6.19
CA THR A 216 -1.27 10.21 -6.86
C THR A 216 -1.83 9.39 -8.00
N LEU A 217 -3.16 9.32 -8.09
CA LEU A 217 -3.89 8.60 -9.10
C LEU A 217 -4.73 9.59 -9.92
N GLU A 218 -4.65 9.46 -11.24
CA GLU A 218 -5.49 10.18 -12.19
C GLU A 218 -6.15 9.16 -13.12
N ASP A 219 -7.47 9.24 -13.25
CA ASP A 219 -8.24 8.44 -14.21
C ASP A 219 -9.51 9.22 -14.57
N PRO A 220 -9.55 9.87 -15.75
CA PRO A 220 -10.66 10.72 -16.14
C PRO A 220 -11.97 9.95 -16.40
N ASN A 221 -11.93 8.62 -16.52
CA ASN A 221 -13.13 7.79 -16.69
C ASN A 221 -13.78 7.44 -15.35
N VAL A 222 -13.06 7.58 -14.23
CA VAL A 222 -13.48 7.10 -12.91
C VAL A 222 -13.56 8.23 -11.89
N TYR A 223 -12.56 9.11 -11.88
CA TYR A 223 -12.41 10.18 -10.90
C TYR A 223 -12.69 11.55 -11.52
N THR A 224 -13.25 12.48 -10.74
CA THR A 224 -13.51 13.85 -11.17
C THR A 224 -12.27 14.74 -11.11
N GLU A 225 -11.26 14.34 -10.34
CA GLU A 225 -9.96 15.01 -10.23
C GLU A 225 -8.90 14.02 -9.72
N PRO A 226 -7.60 14.29 -9.93
CA PRO A 226 -6.54 13.51 -9.32
C PRO A 226 -6.65 13.51 -7.80
N TRP A 227 -6.25 12.40 -7.17
CA TRP A 227 -6.26 12.27 -5.72
C TRP A 227 -5.04 11.51 -5.22
N THR A 228 -4.73 11.73 -3.94
CA THR A 228 -3.51 11.21 -3.32
C THR A 228 -3.83 10.38 -2.09
N MET A 229 -3.04 9.34 -1.88
CA MET A 229 -2.95 8.64 -0.60
C MET A 229 -1.51 8.46 -0.18
N SER A 230 -1.31 8.35 1.13
CA SER A 230 0.02 8.24 1.71
C SER A 230 0.05 7.30 2.91
N MET A 231 1.14 6.56 3.07
CA MET A 231 1.33 5.65 4.20
C MET A 231 2.80 5.32 4.47
N PRO A 232 3.14 4.96 5.72
CA PRO A 232 4.44 4.39 6.02
C PRO A 232 4.50 2.92 5.58
N LEU A 233 5.67 2.51 5.10
CA LEU A 233 6.02 1.12 4.85
C LEU A 233 7.16 0.75 5.79
N TYR A 234 7.04 -0.39 6.46
CA TYR A 234 7.94 -0.81 7.52
C TYR A 234 8.86 -1.92 7.03
N ARG A 235 10.14 -1.84 7.38
CA ARG A 235 11.11 -2.88 7.07
C ARG A 235 10.80 -4.14 7.88
N ARG A 236 10.97 -5.31 7.27
CA ARG A 236 11.05 -6.60 7.96
C ARG A 236 12.46 -6.75 8.54
N VAL A 237 12.54 -6.84 9.87
CA VAL A 237 13.78 -6.77 10.65
C VAL A 237 14.18 -8.09 11.29
N GLU A 238 13.41 -9.15 11.03
CA GLU A 238 13.71 -10.48 11.52
C GLU A 238 15.09 -10.95 11.00
N PRO A 239 15.90 -11.65 11.82
CA PRO A 239 17.28 -12.01 11.45
C PRO A 239 17.45 -12.77 10.12
N ASN A 240 16.41 -13.50 9.70
CA ASN A 240 16.37 -14.26 8.44
C ASN A 240 15.17 -13.83 7.58
N ALA A 241 14.80 -12.55 7.63
CA ALA A 241 13.75 -12.01 6.79
C ALA A 241 14.07 -12.32 5.32
N GLN A 242 13.15 -13.02 4.67
CA GLN A 242 13.20 -13.37 3.27
C GLN A 242 11.80 -13.21 2.70
N LEU A 243 11.70 -12.82 1.44
CA LEU A 243 10.43 -12.81 0.74
C LEU A 243 10.06 -14.27 0.47
N LEU A 244 8.89 -14.70 0.95
CA LEU A 244 8.41 -16.05 0.69
C LEU A 244 7.53 -16.08 -0.55
N GLU A 245 7.26 -17.28 -1.03
CA GLU A 245 6.41 -17.47 -2.20
C GLU A 245 4.96 -17.69 -1.75
N PHE A 246 4.05 -16.84 -2.23
CA PHE A 246 2.60 -17.05 -2.13
C PHE A 246 2.00 -17.23 -3.54
N ARG A 247 2.29 -18.38 -4.17
CA ARG A 247 1.60 -18.83 -5.38
C ARG A 247 0.21 -19.33 -5.01
N CYS A 248 -0.75 -18.41 -5.07
CA CYS A 248 -2.12 -18.68 -4.65
C CYS A 248 -3.02 -19.26 -5.74
N VAL A 249 -2.56 -19.39 -6.98
CA VAL A 249 -3.38 -19.88 -8.11
C VAL A 249 -3.87 -21.29 -7.81
N GLU A 250 -3.01 -22.12 -7.24
CA GLU A 250 -3.28 -23.50 -6.82
C GLU A 250 -4.32 -23.57 -5.71
N PHE A 251 -4.44 -22.53 -4.86
CA PHE A 251 -5.41 -22.49 -3.76
C PHE A 251 -6.81 -22.07 -4.20
N VAL A 252 -6.94 -21.51 -5.40
CA VAL A 252 -8.20 -20.99 -5.96
C VAL A 252 -8.61 -21.73 -7.23
N GLU A 253 -7.95 -22.84 -7.57
CA GLU A 253 -8.24 -23.62 -8.77
C GLU A 253 -9.69 -24.13 -8.78
N ASP A 254 -10.17 -24.72 -7.68
CA ASP A 254 -11.56 -25.17 -7.57
C ASP A 254 -12.56 -23.99 -7.62
N LEU A 255 -12.17 -22.79 -7.16
CA LEU A 255 -13.01 -21.59 -7.27
C LEU A 255 -13.17 -21.16 -8.73
N ILE A 256 -12.09 -21.19 -9.52
CA ILE A 256 -12.10 -20.73 -10.91
C ILE A 256 -12.63 -21.81 -11.85
N TYR A 257 -12.17 -23.05 -11.69
CA TYR A 257 -12.36 -24.16 -12.63
C TYR A 257 -13.14 -25.34 -12.06
N GLY A 258 -13.62 -25.29 -10.81
CA GLY A 258 -14.35 -26.41 -10.21
C GLY A 258 -15.59 -26.83 -10.99
N HIS A 259 -16.21 -25.90 -11.74
CA HIS A 259 -17.32 -26.16 -12.65
C HIS A 259 -16.94 -27.05 -13.86
N LEU A 260 -15.65 -27.17 -14.18
CA LEU A 260 -15.10 -28.06 -15.21
C LEU A 260 -14.67 -29.43 -14.65
N ARG A 261 -14.72 -29.61 -13.33
CA ARG A 261 -14.29 -30.86 -12.69
C ARG A 261 -15.23 -32.00 -13.07
N LYS A 262 -14.66 -33.11 -13.53
CA LYS A 262 -15.43 -34.31 -13.84
C LYS A 262 -16.15 -34.79 -12.58
N GLN A 263 -17.48 -34.91 -12.65
CA GLN A 263 -18.25 -35.45 -11.54
C GLN A 263 -17.94 -36.95 -11.38
N PRO A 264 -17.66 -37.43 -10.15
CA PRO A 264 -17.49 -38.86 -9.91
C PRO A 264 -18.79 -39.59 -10.30
N GLN A 265 -18.64 -40.67 -11.06
CA GLN A 265 -19.74 -41.57 -11.44
C GLN A 265 -20.18 -42.43 -10.25
#